data_AF-A0A2N5YSN4-F1
#
_entry.id   AF-A0A2N5YSN4-F1
#
_cell.length_a   1.000
_cell.length_b   1.000
_cell.length_c   1.000
_cell.angle_alpha   90.00
_cell.angle_beta   90.00
_cell.angle_gamma   90.00
#
_symmetry.space_group_name_H-M   'P 1'
#
loop_
_entity.id
_entity.type
_entity.pdbx_description
1 polymer ?
#
loop_
_entity_poly.entity_id
_entity_poly.type
_entity_poly.pdbx_seq_one_letter_code
_entity_poly.pdbx_strand_id
1 'polypeptide(L)'
;MNFRKYFLSVTGILAFLILINPLFAQVEEPVTWSFSTEEIDDQHVNLVIEAQIEDHWHLYGQYFGFGGPMPLYFEFDASDNYEIIDSVIEKPEPIVEFDDVFEV
;
A
#
# COMPACT_ATOMS: atom_id res chain seq x y z
N MET A 1 -56.25 -20.88 -9.91
CA MET A 1 -55.29 -21.48 -8.95
C MET A 1 -53.81 -21.24 -9.30
N ASN A 2 -53.47 -20.34 -10.24
CA ASN A 2 -52.08 -20.12 -10.67
C ASN A 2 -51.49 -18.76 -10.22
N PHE A 3 -52.31 -17.75 -9.92
CA PHE A 3 -51.86 -16.42 -9.50
C PHE A 3 -51.00 -16.44 -8.22
N ARG A 4 -51.42 -17.20 -7.20
CA ARG A 4 -50.66 -17.36 -5.95
C ARG A 4 -49.30 -18.04 -6.16
N LYS A 5 -49.19 -18.92 -7.16
CA LYS A 5 -47.92 -19.60 -7.50
C LYS A 5 -46.94 -18.62 -8.13
N TYR A 6 -47.39 -17.83 -9.11
CA TYR A 6 -46.54 -16.80 -9.73
C TYR A 6 -46.14 -15.70 -8.75
N PHE A 7 -47.07 -15.28 -7.86
CA PHE A 7 -46.76 -14.32 -6.82
C PHE A 7 -45.64 -14.83 -5.89
N LEU A 8 -45.76 -16.07 -5.38
CA LEU A 8 -44.73 -16.69 -4.54
C LEU A 8 -43.40 -16.87 -5.28
N SER A 9 -43.44 -17.27 -6.56
CA SER A 9 -42.24 -17.39 -7.39
C SER A 9 -41.53 -16.05 -7.60
N VAL A 10 -42.28 -14.98 -7.88
CA VAL A 10 -41.73 -13.63 -8.07
C VAL A 10 -41.16 -13.08 -6.76
N THR A 11 -41.86 -13.24 -5.64
CA THR A 11 -41.35 -12.85 -4.32
C THR A 11 -40.08 -13.63 -3.95
N GLY A 12 -40.01 -14.91 -4.30
CA GLY A 12 -38.83 -15.75 -4.08
C GLY A 12 -37.62 -15.32 -4.92
N ILE A 13 -37.83 -14.98 -6.19
CA ILE A 13 -36.76 -14.45 -7.06
C ILE A 13 -36.28 -13.09 -6.54
N LEU A 14 -37.20 -12.22 -6.13
CA LEU A 14 -36.85 -10.90 -5.59
C LEU A 14 -36.05 -11.02 -4.28
N ALA A 15 -36.43 -11.95 -3.40
CA ALA A 15 -35.68 -12.24 -2.18
C ALA A 15 -34.27 -12.79 -2.49
N PHE A 16 -34.13 -13.66 -3.49
CA PHE A 16 -32.83 -14.19 -3.93
C PHE A 16 -31.92 -13.09 -4.52
N LEU A 17 -32.48 -12.15 -5.27
CA LEU A 17 -31.75 -11.01 -5.82
C LEU A 17 -31.27 -10.01 -4.74
N ILE A 18 -31.90 -9.98 -3.57
CA ILE A 18 -31.44 -9.15 -2.43
C ILE A 18 -30.27 -9.81 -1.69
N LEU A 19 -30.10 -11.14 -1.81
CA LEU A 19 -29.03 -11.88 -1.12
C LEU A 19 -27.67 -11.82 -1.85
N ILE A 20 -27.63 -11.35 -3.10
CA ILE A 20 -26.41 -11.29 -3.92
C ILE A 20 -25.63 -9.97 -3.79
N ASN A 21 -25.68 -9.31 -2.63
CA ASN A 21 -24.83 -8.14 -2.41
C ASN A 21 -23.35 -8.57 -2.36
N PRO A 22 -22.46 -7.98 -3.17
CA PRO A 22 -21.03 -8.25 -3.05
C PRO A 22 -20.53 -7.71 -1.71
N LEU A 23 -19.97 -8.60 -0.89
CA LEU A 23 -19.21 -8.22 0.30
C LEU A 23 -17.84 -7.73 -0.16
N PHE A 24 -17.58 -6.42 -0.05
CA PHE A 24 -16.26 -5.85 -0.27
C PHE A 24 -15.43 -6.05 1.02
N ALA A 25 -14.49 -7.00 0.97
CA ALA A 25 -13.54 -7.30 2.04
C ALA A 25 -12.09 -7.21 1.54
N GLN A 26 -11.84 -6.35 0.56
CA GLN A 26 -10.50 -6.16 0.01
C GLN A 26 -9.62 -5.43 1.01
N VAL A 27 -8.35 -5.84 1.08
CA VAL A 27 -7.32 -5.10 1.80
C VAL A 27 -7.15 -3.76 1.09
N GLU A 28 -7.16 -2.67 1.85
CA GLU A 28 -6.87 -1.35 1.32
C GLU A 28 -5.37 -1.29 1.02
N GLU A 29 -5.01 -0.89 -0.20
CA GLU A 29 -3.62 -0.72 -0.65
C GLU A 29 -3.37 0.77 -0.90
N PRO A 30 -3.29 1.58 0.17
CA PRO A 30 -3.24 3.04 0.05
C PRO A 30 -1.88 3.58 -0.42
N VAL A 31 -0.92 2.69 -0.67
CA VAL A 31 0.42 3.03 -1.12
C VAL A 31 0.74 2.21 -2.36
N THR A 32 0.93 2.91 -3.48
CA THR A 32 1.40 2.33 -4.74
C THR A 32 2.87 2.68 -4.95
N TRP A 33 3.70 1.69 -5.29
CA TRP A 33 5.12 1.88 -5.51
C TRP A 33 5.50 1.87 -6.99
N SER A 34 6.36 2.80 -7.41
CA SER A 34 7.01 2.83 -8.71
C SER A 34 8.53 2.81 -8.55
N PHE A 35 9.20 2.17 -9.51
CA PHE A 35 10.65 2.02 -9.53
C PHE A 35 11.19 2.53 -10.86
N SER A 36 12.22 3.36 -10.80
CA SER A 36 12.88 3.90 -12.00
C SER A 36 14.36 4.14 -11.73
N THR A 37 15.11 4.46 -12.78
CA THR A 37 16.53 4.79 -12.65
C THR A 37 16.81 6.15 -13.26
N GLU A 38 17.62 6.95 -12.56
CA GLU A 38 18.15 8.21 -13.08
C GLU A 38 19.65 8.05 -13.32
N GLU A 39 20.08 8.27 -14.57
CA GLU A 39 21.49 8.18 -14.95
C GLU A 39 22.31 9.29 -14.30
N ILE A 40 23.45 8.92 -13.72
CA ILE A 40 24.45 9.87 -13.21
C ILE A 40 25.60 9.96 -14.22
N ASP A 41 26.11 8.80 -14.65
CA ASP A 41 27.14 8.64 -15.68
C ASP A 41 27.11 7.20 -16.26
N ASP A 42 28.09 6.87 -17.11
CA ASP A 42 28.22 5.57 -17.80
C ASP A 42 28.22 4.33 -16.89
N GLN A 43 28.52 4.49 -15.58
CA GLN A 43 28.66 3.39 -14.62
C GLN A 43 27.77 3.53 -13.40
N HIS A 44 27.08 4.66 -13.23
CA HIS A 44 26.32 4.97 -12.03
C HIS A 44 24.91 5.44 -12.34
N VAL A 45 23.96 4.91 -11.58
CA VAL A 45 22.55 5.33 -11.62
C VAL A 45 22.03 5.50 -10.20
N ASN A 46 21.08 6.42 -10.02
CA ASN A 46 20.22 6.40 -8.85
C ASN A 46 19.06 5.44 -9.12
N LEU A 47 18.82 4.52 -8.19
CA LEU A 47 17.54 3.82 -8.13
C LEU A 47 16.54 4.72 -7.41
N VAL A 48 15.47 5.11 -8.11
CA VAL A 48 14.39 5.92 -7.57
C VAL A 48 13.24 4.99 -7.20
N ILE A 49 12.91 4.98 -5.91
CA ILE A 49 11.80 4.24 -5.32
C ILE A 49 10.77 5.26 -4.87
N GLU A 50 9.65 5.32 -5.58
CA GLU A 50 8.62 6.33 -5.35
C GLU A 50 7.36 5.69 -4.77
N ALA A 51 6.90 6.22 -3.63
CA ALA A 51 5.62 5.86 -3.01
C ALA A 51 4.57 6.93 -3.34
N GLN A 52 3.52 6.53 -4.06
CA GLN A 52 2.30 7.32 -4.17
C GLN A 52 1.35 6.90 -3.05
N ILE A 53 1.11 7.82 -2.13
CA ILE A 53 0.33 7.59 -0.90
C ILE A 53 -1.01 8.33 -1.05
N GLU A 54 -2.11 7.62 -0.84
CA GLU A 54 -3.44 8.22 -0.85
C GLU A 54 -3.63 9.24 0.29
N ASP A 55 -4.52 10.21 0.09
CA ASP A 55 -4.78 11.25 1.08
C ASP A 55 -5.16 10.65 2.45
N HIS A 56 -4.64 11.25 3.53
CA HIS A 56 -4.78 10.84 4.94
C HIS A 56 -4.00 9.58 5.35
N TRP A 57 -3.28 8.95 4.42
CA TRP A 57 -2.33 7.89 4.72
C TRP A 57 -0.92 8.45 4.88
N HIS A 58 -0.12 7.79 5.70
CA HIS A 58 1.27 8.15 5.98
C HIS A 58 2.14 6.89 5.99
N LEU A 59 3.40 7.03 5.58
CA LEU A 59 4.44 6.02 5.76
C LEU A 59 5.36 6.47 6.90
N TYR A 60 5.75 5.53 7.76
CA TYR A 60 6.82 5.76 8.71
C TYR A 60 8.17 5.84 7.98
N GLY A 61 9.03 6.74 8.44
CA GLY A 61 10.37 6.86 7.90
C GLY A 61 11.27 5.65 8.21
N GLN A 62 12.45 5.63 7.62
CA GLN A 62 13.49 4.63 7.84
C GLN A 62 14.30 4.93 9.10
N TYR A 63 14.44 6.20 9.45
CA TYR A 63 15.40 6.66 10.44
C TYR A 63 14.71 7.40 11.60
N PHE A 64 14.33 6.67 12.65
CA PHE A 64 13.85 7.24 13.91
C PHE A 64 14.45 6.53 15.13
N GLY A 65 14.22 7.11 16.32
CA GLY A 65 14.80 6.64 17.58
C GLY A 65 14.35 5.23 17.99
N PHE A 66 14.91 4.73 19.08
CA PHE A 66 14.51 3.43 19.62
C PHE A 66 13.08 3.49 20.21
N GLY A 67 12.28 2.46 19.92
CA GLY A 67 10.84 2.46 20.19
C GLY A 67 10.06 2.72 18.90
N GLY A 68 8.73 2.77 18.96
CA GLY A 68 7.94 3.05 17.75
C GLY A 68 7.47 1.83 16.96
N PRO A 69 6.86 2.10 15.80
CA PRO A 69 6.46 1.09 14.83
C PRO A 69 7.68 0.43 14.18
N MET A 70 7.42 -0.60 13.35
CA MET A 70 8.48 -1.15 12.51
C MET A 70 8.91 -0.08 11.48
N PRO A 71 10.20 0.29 11.42
CA PRO A 71 10.67 1.26 10.44
C PRO A 71 10.55 0.70 9.03
N LEU A 72 10.34 1.59 8.06
CA LEU A 72 10.50 1.26 6.66
C LEU A 72 11.95 0.83 6.42
N TYR A 73 12.15 -0.23 5.65
CA TYR A 73 13.48 -0.66 5.26
C TYR A 73 13.43 -1.19 3.82
N PHE A 74 14.57 -1.08 3.14
CA PHE A 74 14.78 -1.66 1.83
C PHE A 74 15.90 -2.69 1.92
N GLU A 75 15.65 -3.85 1.33
CA GLU A 75 16.62 -4.92 1.19
C GLU A 75 16.91 -5.12 -0.30
N PHE A 76 18.19 -5.26 -0.63
CA PHE A 76 18.66 -5.45 -2.00
C PHE A 76 19.35 -6.80 -2.10
N ASP A 77 18.85 -7.65 -3.00
CA ASP A 77 19.42 -8.97 -3.23
C ASP A 77 20.83 -8.88 -3.81
N ALA A 78 21.82 -9.47 -3.13
CA ALA A 78 23.20 -9.48 -3.62
C ALA A 78 23.30 -10.06 -5.05
N SER A 79 24.08 -9.40 -5.92
CA SER A 79 24.21 -9.73 -7.33
C SER A 79 25.56 -9.28 -7.88
N ASP A 80 26.14 -10.06 -8.80
CA ASP A 80 27.39 -9.67 -9.48
C ASP A 80 27.19 -8.54 -10.51
N ASN A 81 25.93 -8.16 -10.79
CA ASN A 81 25.58 -7.18 -11.83
C ASN A 81 25.57 -5.73 -11.33
N TYR A 82 25.58 -5.50 -10.02
CA TYR A 82 25.53 -4.17 -9.44
C TYR A 82 26.19 -4.14 -8.06
N GLU A 83 26.55 -2.95 -7.60
CA GLU A 83 27.03 -2.69 -6.26
C GLU A 83 26.23 -1.54 -5.66
N ILE A 84 25.84 -1.67 -4.39
CA ILE A 84 25.20 -0.58 -3.64
C ILE A 84 26.31 0.34 -3.10
N ILE A 85 26.36 1.56 -3.60
CA ILE A 85 27.43 2.52 -3.29
C ILE A 85 27.12 3.34 -2.02
N ASP A 86 25.83 3.61 -1.76
CA ASP A 86 25.37 4.41 -0.61
C ASP A 86 24.07 3.84 -0.03
N SER A 87 23.69 4.33 1.15
CA SER A 87 22.42 4.06 1.83
C SER A 87 21.22 4.69 1.12
N VAL A 88 20.01 4.20 1.44
CA VAL A 88 18.77 4.76 0.90
C VAL A 88 18.50 6.12 1.53
N ILE A 89 18.30 7.13 0.69
CA ILE A 89 18.00 8.50 1.11
C ILE A 89 16.49 8.71 1.02
N GLU A 90 15.89 9.22 2.10
CA GLU A 90 14.47 9.60 2.12
C GLU A 90 14.27 10.95 1.42
N LYS A 91 13.33 10.98 0.47
CA LYS A 91 12.92 12.22 -0.20
C LYS A 91 11.40 12.25 -0.40
N PRO A 92 10.73 13.37 -0.06
CA PRO A 92 11.24 14.54 0.66
C PRO A 92 11.69 14.20 2.10
N GLU A 93 12.30 15.15 2.80
CA GLU A 93 12.61 14.95 4.22
C GLU A 93 11.33 14.61 5.00
N PRO A 94 11.35 13.56 5.86
CA PRO A 94 10.17 13.17 6.62
C PRO A 94 9.68 14.26 7.58
N ILE A 95 8.36 14.33 7.76
CA ILE A 95 7.76 15.13 8.81
C ILE A 95 7.90 14.35 10.12
N VAL A 96 8.47 15.01 11.14
CA VAL A 96 8.62 14.41 12.48
C VAL A 96 7.39 14.78 13.32
N GLU A 97 6.62 13.76 13.71
CA GLU A 97 5.46 13.89 14.60
C GLU A 97 5.54 12.87 15.73
N PHE A 98 4.94 13.22 16.87
CA PHE A 98 4.81 12.32 18.01
C PHE A 98 3.63 11.37 17.76
N ASP A 99 3.87 10.08 17.93
CA ASP A 99 2.87 9.03 17.78
C ASP A 99 2.33 8.62 19.15
N ASP A 100 1.06 8.94 19.43
CA ASP A 100 0.40 8.61 20.70
C ASP A 100 0.30 7.09 20.97
N VAL A 101 0.29 6.25 19.93
CA VAL A 101 0.18 4.78 20.09
C VAL A 101 1.49 4.21 20.58
N PHE A 102 2.60 4.74 20.09
CA PHE A 102 3.95 4.26 20.43
C PHE A 102 4.67 5.11 21.46
N GLU A 103 4.10 6.26 21.82
CA GLU A 103 4.65 7.25 22.76
C GLU A 103 6.06 7.75 22.36
N VAL A 104 6.31 7.92 21.05
CA VAL A 104 7.61 8.36 20.48
C VAL A 104 7.47 9.50 19.50
#